data_AF-A0A0G0JME0-F1
#
_entry.id   AF-A0A0G0JME0-F1
#
_cell.length_a   1.000
_cell.length_b   1.000
_cell.length_c   1.000
_cell.angle_alpha   90.00
_cell.angle_beta   90.00
_cell.angle_gamma   90.00
#
_symmetry.space_group_name_H-M   'P 1'
#
loop_
_entity.id
_entity.type
_entity.pdbx_description
1 polymer ?
#
loop_
_entity_poly.entity_id
_entity_poly.type
_entity_poly.pdbx_seq_one_letter_code
_entity_poly.pdbx_strand_id
1 'polypeptide(L)'
;MIVDIIGLNILDELEGWPSGLRREFRPEIDSGLSRVYPGTKTMKFHYIYLLLLKDSDIYTGFTSDLKRRLKQHESGGVISTKHKRPVKLVHYEAYLEKEDAKRRERFLKSSDGKKLLKQQLSVLLQKYR
;
A
#
# COMPACT_ATOMS: atom_id res chain seq x y z
N MET A 1 2.33 -14.99 4.67
CA MET A 1 2.24 -14.02 5.78
C MET A 1 1.75 -12.70 5.17
N ILE A 2 0.44 -12.43 5.26
CA ILE A 2 -0.14 -11.17 4.78
C ILE A 2 0.05 -10.20 5.94
N VAL A 3 0.88 -9.17 5.74
CA VAL A 3 1.06 -8.11 6.74
C VAL A 3 0.02 -7.04 6.41
N ASP A 4 -1.11 -7.06 7.13
CA ASP A 4 -2.10 -5.99 7.14
C ASP A 4 -1.53 -4.80 7.92
N ILE A 5 -0.81 -3.91 7.24
CA ILE A 5 -0.25 -2.70 7.87
C ILE A 5 -1.30 -1.59 7.71
N ILE A 6 -2.19 -1.51 8.69
CA ILE A 6 -3.14 -0.40 8.82
C ILE A 6 -2.33 0.82 9.24
N GLY A 7 -2.39 1.88 8.43
CA GLY A 7 -1.47 3.00 8.48
C GLY A 7 -1.23 3.58 9.87
N LEU A 8 0.04 3.58 10.26
CA LEU A 8 0.77 4.53 11.10
C LEU A 8 2.26 4.35 10.79
N ASN A 9 3.10 5.30 11.21
CA ASN A 9 4.50 5.44 10.82
C ASN A 9 5.28 4.12 10.99
N ILE A 10 5.87 3.60 9.91
CA ILE A 10 6.62 2.32 9.90
C ILE A 10 7.82 2.30 10.89
N LEU A 11 8.25 3.49 11.35
CA LEU A 11 9.30 3.64 12.35
C LEU A 11 8.81 3.34 13.77
N ASP A 12 7.51 3.53 14.06
CA ASP A 12 6.94 3.28 15.39
C ASP A 12 6.62 1.78 15.61
N GLU A 13 6.44 1.00 14.54
CA GLU A 13 6.24 -0.46 14.60
C GLU A 13 7.51 -1.25 14.94
N LEU A 14 8.68 -0.62 14.86
CA LEU A 14 9.96 -1.29 15.09
C LEU A 14 10.34 -1.41 16.55
N GLU A 15 9.67 -0.73 17.49
CA GLU A 15 9.97 -0.79 18.93
C GLU A 15 9.60 -2.16 19.56
N GLY A 16 8.60 -2.87 19.03
CA GLY A 16 8.06 -4.12 19.60
C GLY A 16 8.64 -5.45 19.08
N TRP A 17 9.50 -5.42 18.05
CA TRP A 17 9.99 -6.66 17.41
C TRP A 17 11.23 -7.25 18.12
N PRO A 18 11.43 -8.58 18.13
CA PRO A 18 12.69 -9.17 18.62
C PRO A 18 13.91 -8.60 17.89
N SER A 19 14.98 -8.29 18.63
CA SER A 19 16.18 -7.60 18.12
C SER A 19 16.88 -8.27 16.93
N GLY A 20 16.68 -9.58 16.73
CA GLY A 20 17.17 -10.33 15.57
C GLY A 20 16.45 -9.99 14.26
N LEU A 21 15.11 -9.91 14.28
CA LEU A 21 14.30 -9.68 13.07
C LEU A 21 14.37 -8.22 12.58
N ARG A 22 14.66 -7.27 13.49
CA ARG A 22 14.89 -5.85 13.16
C ARG A 22 16.05 -5.60 12.19
N ARG A 23 17.03 -6.51 12.15
CA ARG A 23 18.21 -6.42 11.26
C ARG A 23 17.93 -6.95 9.85
N GLU A 24 17.03 -7.91 9.74
CA GLU A 24 16.76 -8.62 8.48
C GLU A 24 15.59 -8.00 7.71
N PHE A 25 14.62 -7.42 8.42
CA PHE A 25 13.45 -6.75 7.85
C PHE A 25 13.54 -5.23 8.06
N ARG A 26 14.23 -4.55 7.15
CA ARG A 26 14.16 -3.08 7.01
C ARG A 26 13.46 -2.74 5.68
N PRO A 27 12.14 -2.50 5.67
CA PRO A 27 11.45 -2.05 4.46
C PRO A 27 12.06 -0.72 4.01
N GLU A 28 12.33 -0.60 2.71
CA GLU A 28 13.05 0.49 2.03
C GLU A 28 13.14 1.79 2.84
N ILE A 29 14.20 1.89 3.63
CA ILE A 29 14.69 3.14 4.19
C ILE A 29 15.85 3.56 3.32
N ASP A 30 15.68 4.74 2.72
CA ASP A 30 16.59 5.53 1.90
C ASP A 30 17.88 4.85 1.38
N SER A 31 18.09 4.95 0.08
CA SER A 31 19.32 4.61 -0.67
C SER A 31 20.65 4.94 0.04
N GLY A 32 20.66 5.94 0.94
CA GLY A 32 21.80 6.27 1.79
C GLY A 32 22.24 5.18 2.78
N LEU A 33 21.36 4.29 3.23
CA LEU A 33 21.70 3.27 4.23
C LEU A 33 22.44 2.05 3.68
N SER A 34 22.33 1.79 2.37
CA SER A 34 23.15 0.75 1.71
C SER A 34 24.64 1.10 1.71
N ARG A 35 25.01 2.39 1.84
CA ARG A 35 26.41 2.81 2.07
C ARG A 35 26.86 2.55 3.51
N VAL A 36 25.92 2.55 4.47
CA VAL A 36 26.21 2.36 5.90
C VAL A 36 26.31 0.87 6.26
N TYR A 37 25.58 -0.01 5.56
CA TYR A 37 25.60 -1.45 5.78
C TYR A 37 25.99 -2.23 4.51
N PRO A 38 27.29 -2.38 4.22
CA PRO A 38 27.73 -3.20 3.09
C PRO A 38 27.32 -4.67 3.29
N GLY A 39 26.63 -5.25 2.30
CA GLY A 39 26.16 -6.65 2.30
C GLY A 39 24.64 -6.82 2.47
N THR A 40 23.88 -5.76 2.78
CA THR A 40 22.42 -5.86 2.85
C THR A 40 21.79 -5.83 1.45
N LYS A 41 21.12 -6.91 1.06
CA LYS A 41 20.30 -6.95 -0.17
C LYS A 41 19.09 -6.03 0.02
N THR A 42 18.96 -4.99 -0.79
CA THR A 42 17.75 -4.14 -0.80
C THR A 42 16.57 -4.99 -1.27
N MET A 43 15.65 -5.29 -0.36
CA MET A 43 14.39 -5.95 -0.70
C MET A 43 13.42 -4.91 -1.24
N LYS A 44 13.03 -5.08 -2.51
CA LYS A 44 12.02 -4.24 -3.15
C LYS A 44 10.63 -4.77 -2.84
N PHE A 45 9.78 -3.89 -2.34
CA PHE A 45 8.38 -4.22 -2.10
C PHE A 45 7.49 -3.81 -3.28
N HIS A 46 6.38 -4.52 -3.39
CA HIS A 46 5.34 -4.33 -4.38
C HIS A 46 4.01 -4.12 -3.65
N TYR A 47 3.37 -3.00 -3.92
CA TYR A 47 2.21 -2.54 -3.16
C TYR A 47 0.95 -2.60 -4.01
N ILE A 48 -0.09 -3.15 -3.42
CA ILE A 48 -1.47 -2.90 -3.82
C ILE A 48 -2.04 -1.83 -2.90
N TYR A 49 -2.76 -0.86 -3.43
CA TYR A 49 -3.34 0.21 -2.65
C TYR A 49 -4.77 0.50 -3.07
N LEU A 50 -5.59 0.88 -2.08
CA LEU A 50 -6.99 1.23 -2.23
C LEU A 50 -7.20 2.69 -1.89
N LEU A 51 -7.72 3.47 -2.84
CA LEU A 51 -8.10 4.86 -2.62
C LEU A 51 -9.62 4.97 -2.56
N LEU A 52 -10.14 5.65 -1.54
CA LEU A 52 -11.50 6.14 -1.52
C LEU A 52 -11.58 7.39 -2.39
N LEU A 53 -12.49 7.37 -3.36
CA LEU A 53 -12.76 8.45 -4.29
C LEU A 53 -13.94 9.31 -3.79
N LYS A 54 -14.14 10.48 -4.40
CA LYS A 54 -15.21 11.42 -4.05
C LYS A 54 -16.63 10.82 -4.12
N ASP A 55 -16.85 9.88 -5.02
CA ASP A 55 -18.12 9.18 -5.25
C ASP A 55 -18.31 7.96 -4.32
N SER A 56 -17.49 7.85 -3.28
CA SER A 56 -17.46 6.72 -2.33
C SER A 56 -17.15 5.38 -2.99
N ASP A 57 -16.60 5.42 -4.21
CA ASP A 57 -16.02 4.28 -4.89
C ASP A 57 -14.59 4.02 -4.42
N ILE A 58 -14.16 2.77 -4.61
CA ILE A 58 -12.80 2.32 -4.30
C ILE A 58 -12.01 2.13 -5.59
N TYR A 59 -10.89 2.84 -5.70
CA TYR A 59 -9.88 2.62 -6.71
C TYR A 59 -8.83 1.63 -6.23
N THR A 60 -8.52 0.60 -7.03
CA THR A 60 -7.46 -0.36 -6.76
C THR A 60 -6.29 -0.14 -7.71
N GLY A 61 -5.10 0.07 -7.17
CA GLY A 61 -3.88 0.25 -7.95
C GLY A 61 -2.69 -0.55 -7.45
N PHE A 62 -1.65 -0.61 -8.29
CA PHE A 62 -0.36 -1.23 -8.00
C PHE A 62 0.80 -0.25 -8.16
N THR A 63 1.84 -0.37 -7.33
CA THR A 63 3.10 0.39 -7.44
C THR A 63 4.24 -0.30 -6.69
N SER A 64 5.49 -0.09 -7.10
CA SER A 64 6.67 -0.44 -6.28
C SER A 64 7.10 0.69 -5.34
N ASP A 65 6.45 1.86 -5.44
CA ASP A 65 6.72 3.04 -4.62
C ASP A 65 5.38 3.69 -4.27
N LEU A 66 4.90 3.37 -3.06
CA LEU A 66 3.60 3.82 -2.58
C LEU A 66 3.60 5.33 -2.34
N LYS A 67 4.64 5.85 -1.66
CA LYS A 67 4.74 7.27 -1.30
C LYS A 67 4.72 8.17 -2.52
N ARG A 68 5.53 7.87 -3.54
CA ARG A 68 5.54 8.64 -4.80
C ARG A 68 4.20 8.55 -5.51
N ARG A 69 3.56 7.38 -5.52
CA ARG A 69 2.27 7.19 -6.20
C ARG A 69 1.15 8.00 -5.53
N LEU A 70 1.10 8.04 -4.20
CA LEU A 70 0.12 8.86 -3.47
C LEU A 70 0.28 10.35 -3.80
N LYS A 71 1.52 10.86 -3.78
CA LYS A 71 1.81 12.25 -4.17
C LYS A 71 1.33 12.57 -5.60
N GLN A 72 1.45 11.62 -6.53
CA GLN A 72 0.94 11.78 -7.90
C GLN A 72 -0.60 11.86 -7.96
N HIS A 73 -1.30 11.08 -7.14
CA HIS A 73 -2.75 11.14 -7.05
C HIS A 73 -3.23 12.45 -6.41
N GLU A 74 -2.59 12.89 -5.33
CA GLU A 74 -2.90 14.15 -4.63
C GLU A 74 -2.71 15.38 -5.54
N SER A 75 -1.60 15.42 -6.28
CA SER A 75 -1.30 16.48 -7.25
C SER A 75 -2.20 16.46 -8.50
N GLY A 76 -3.04 15.44 -8.68
CA GLY A 76 -3.92 15.30 -9.84
C GLY A 76 -3.21 14.84 -11.12
N GLY A 77 -1.99 14.31 -11.01
CA GLY A 77 -1.19 13.82 -12.14
C GLY A 77 -1.66 12.48 -12.73
N VAL A 78 -2.67 11.83 -12.14
CA VAL A 78 -3.20 10.54 -12.61
C VAL A 78 -4.55 10.73 -13.29
N ILE A 79 -4.60 10.51 -14.61
CA ILE A 79 -5.78 10.75 -15.48
C ILE A 79 -7.06 10.14 -14.89
N SER A 80 -7.02 8.88 -14.44
CA SER A 80 -8.20 8.15 -13.93
C SER A 80 -8.78 8.72 -12.63
N THR A 81 -8.03 9.53 -11.89
CA THR A 81 -8.45 10.09 -10.59
C THR A 81 -8.37 11.63 -10.54
N LYS A 82 -7.86 12.27 -11.61
CA LYS A 82 -7.66 13.72 -11.71
C LYS A 82 -8.92 14.54 -11.38
N HIS A 83 -10.08 14.03 -11.76
CA HIS A 83 -11.40 14.64 -11.54
C HIS A 83 -12.15 14.10 -10.31
N LYS A 84 -11.62 13.10 -9.62
CA LYS A 84 -12.29 12.39 -8.51
C LYS A 84 -11.68 12.69 -7.13
N ARG A 85 -11.07 13.87 -6.99
CA ARG A 85 -10.48 14.36 -5.73
C ARG A 85 -11.57 14.89 -4.78
N PRO A 86 -11.43 14.72 -3.45
CA PRO A 86 -10.26 14.18 -2.74
C PRO A 86 -10.12 12.66 -2.88
N VAL A 87 -8.87 12.20 -2.89
CA VAL A 87 -8.49 10.78 -2.94
C VAL A 87 -7.85 10.44 -1.61
N LYS A 88 -8.43 9.50 -0.86
CA LYS A 88 -7.91 9.10 0.47
C LYS A 88 -7.39 7.67 0.40
N LEU A 89 -6.12 7.45 0.78
CA LEU A 89 -5.63 6.08 0.98
C LEU A 89 -6.36 5.46 2.17
N VAL A 90 -7.02 4.32 1.94
CA VAL A 90 -7.78 3.62 2.98
C VAL A 90 -7.23 2.24 3.32
N HIS A 91 -6.43 1.66 2.45
CA HIS A 91 -5.78 0.36 2.66
C HIS A 91 -4.61 0.16 1.69
N TYR A 92 -3.63 -0.64 2.08
CA TYR A 92 -2.62 -1.18 1.17
C TYR A 92 -2.12 -2.54 1.64
N GLU A 93 -1.60 -3.32 0.70
CA GLU A 93 -0.97 -4.62 0.92
C GLU A 93 0.44 -4.60 0.34
N ALA A 94 1.42 -5.13 1.06
CA ALA A 94 2.82 -5.18 0.63
C ALA A 94 3.27 -6.61 0.35
N TYR A 95 3.94 -6.80 -0.78
CA TYR A 95 4.42 -8.08 -1.29
C TYR A 95 5.91 -8.01 -1.61
N LEU A 96 6.64 -9.09 -1.36
CA LEU A 96 8.03 -9.24 -1.81
C LEU A 96 8.08 -9.60 -3.31
N GLU A 97 7.17 -10.47 -3.75
CA GLU A 97 7.11 -10.94 -5.13
C GLU A 97 6.11 -10.15 -5.97
N LYS A 98 6.57 -9.63 -7.10
CA LYS A 98 5.76 -8.79 -8.01
C LYS A 98 4.54 -9.52 -8.55
N GLU A 99 4.68 -10.81 -8.84
CA GLU A 99 3.61 -11.60 -9.45
C GLU A 99 2.50 -11.93 -8.46
N ASP A 100 2.81 -12.07 -7.17
CA ASP A 100 1.80 -12.21 -6.11
C ASP A 100 0.98 -10.93 -5.99
N ALA A 101 1.64 -9.78 -5.93
CA ALA A 101 0.97 -8.49 -5.92
C ALA A 101 0.05 -8.31 -7.14
N LYS A 102 0.53 -8.60 -8.36
CA LYS A 102 -0.30 -8.51 -9.56
C LYS A 102 -1.48 -9.49 -9.55
N ARG A 103 -1.28 -10.72 -9.06
CA ARG A 103 -2.35 -11.70 -8.94
C ARG A 103 -3.43 -11.18 -7.99
N ARG A 104 -3.02 -10.60 -6.87
CA ARG A 104 -3.91 -9.91 -5.93
C ARG A 104 -4.64 -8.74 -6.58
N GLU A 105 -3.93 -7.88 -7.30
CA GLU A 105 -4.53 -6.73 -8.01
C GLU A 105 -5.64 -7.17 -8.95
N ARG A 106 -5.38 -8.21 -9.76
CA ARG A 106 -6.35 -8.78 -10.70
C ARG A 106 -7.56 -9.33 -9.97
N PHE A 107 -7.34 -10.06 -8.87
CA PHE A 107 -8.44 -10.55 -8.04
C PHE A 107 -9.27 -9.40 -7.48
N LEU A 108 -8.65 -8.38 -6.88
CA LEU A 108 -9.35 -7.24 -6.29
C LEU A 108 -10.15 -6.41 -7.31
N LYS A 109 -9.75 -6.43 -8.58
CA LYS A 109 -10.49 -5.81 -9.69
C LYS A 109 -11.64 -6.67 -10.22
N SER A 110 -11.72 -7.96 -9.86
CA SER A 110 -12.80 -8.86 -10.24
C SER A 110 -14.11 -8.55 -9.50
N SER A 111 -15.22 -9.17 -9.90
CA SER A 111 -16.50 -9.04 -9.20
C SER A 111 -16.42 -9.50 -7.75
N ASP A 112 -15.79 -10.64 -7.49
CA ASP A 112 -15.71 -11.22 -6.16
C ASP A 112 -14.71 -10.48 -5.27
N GLY A 113 -13.60 -10.01 -5.86
CA GLY A 113 -12.70 -9.09 -5.16
C GLY A 113 -13.39 -7.80 -4.74
N LYS A 114 -14.22 -7.20 -5.62
CA LYS A 114 -15.01 -6.01 -5.28
C LYS A 114 -16.03 -6.28 -4.16
N LYS A 115 -16.70 -7.45 -4.17
CA LYS A 115 -17.62 -7.85 -3.08
C LYS A 115 -16.86 -7.97 -1.75
N LEU A 116 -15.71 -8.64 -1.77
CA LEU A 116 -14.84 -8.78 -0.61
C LEU A 116 -14.44 -7.40 -0.06
N LEU A 117 -13.97 -6.48 -0.91
CA LEU A 117 -13.60 -5.13 -0.49
C LEU A 117 -14.76 -4.36 0.13
N LYS A 118 -15.97 -4.48 -0.44
CA LYS A 118 -17.18 -3.86 0.13
C LYS A 118 -17.51 -4.39 1.51
N GLN A 119 -17.35 -5.71 1.72
CA GLN A 119 -17.54 -6.32 3.02
C GLN A 119 -16.46 -5.87 4.02
N GLN A 120 -15.19 -5.96 3.63
CA GLN A 120 -14.03 -5.59 4.44
C GLN A 120 -14.04 -4.11 4.85
N LEU A 121 -14.43 -3.21 3.94
CA LEU A 121 -14.47 -1.76 4.16
C LEU A 121 -15.87 -1.25 4.49
N SER A 122 -16.81 -2.13 4.87
CA SER A 122 -18.24 -1.79 5.02
C SER A 122 -18.49 -0.64 6.00
N VAL A 123 -17.81 -0.61 7.14
CA VAL A 123 -17.93 0.47 8.14
C VAL A 123 -17.40 1.80 7.59
N LEU A 124 -16.25 1.77 6.91
CA LEU A 124 -15.68 2.95 6.29
C LEU A 124 -16.59 3.49 5.19
N LEU A 125 -17.11 2.63 4.31
CA LEU A 125 -18.02 3.03 3.24
C LEU A 125 -19.33 3.60 3.79
N GLN A 126 -19.87 3.06 4.89
CA GLN A 126 -21.05 3.63 5.56
C GLN A 126 -20.79 5.04 6.09
N LYS A 127 -19.59 5.32 6.62
CA LYS A 127 -19.20 6.63 7.13
C LYS A 127 -19.12 7.72 6.05
N TYR A 128 -18.86 7.33 4.80
CA TYR A 128 -18.67 8.24 3.67
C TYR A 128 -19.83 8.19 2.65
N ARG A 129 -20.95 7.53 2.97
CA ARG A 129 -22.21 7.64 2.22
C ARG A 129 -22.93 8.92 2.59
#